data_AF-A0A8D3CWR8-F1
#
_entry.id   AF-A0A8D3CWR8-F1
#
_cell.length_a   1.000
_cell.length_b   1.000
_cell.length_c   1.000
_cell.angle_alpha   90.00
_cell.angle_beta   90.00
_cell.angle_gamma   90.00
#
_symmetry.space_group_name_H-M   'P 1'
#
loop_
_entity.id
_entity.type
_entity.pdbx_description
1 polymer ?
#
loop_
_entity_poly.entity_id
_entity_poly.type
_entity_poly.pdbx_seq_one_letter_code
_entity_poly.pdbx_strand_id
1 'polypeptide(L)'
;MDGWFDTLIDSWLVRTCTMNCDQRHPFPHGFPGDGGGSPQHSAQPPNLVPCWSFSPAQERARSRGKDRGFIGVSPCLALIVLLLFLLVFAALGFEAYQIYKMQTELREMRQGKPVTEFHTAASQIGLYEPELQGNDKDNRPAAHVIGRIEKEVFRKTLRWEAKVGQAFFSGGVAYRIEDGGLQVNESGLYHIYSRVELIFKKCSPTSWFVHSVFVRRTGLSSPLTLMEAHRAGFCARQLENPWTSESYLGSALRLQKYDRVFVNVSHPVHLSHEHYANFFGLYKI
;
A
#
# COMPACT_ATOMS: atom_id res chain seq x y z
N MET A 1 58.98 30.78 -28.26
CA MET A 1 58.88 30.33 -26.85
C MET A 1 57.43 29.96 -26.57
N ASP A 2 56.80 29.08 -27.36
CA ASP A 2 57.02 27.62 -27.55
C ASP A 2 56.24 26.87 -26.43
N GLY A 3 55.24 26.01 -26.66
CA GLY A 3 54.99 25.05 -27.75
C GLY A 3 55.49 23.66 -27.31
N TRP A 4 54.79 22.51 -27.40
CA TRP A 4 53.58 22.02 -28.10
C TRP A 4 52.68 21.23 -27.10
N PHE A 5 51.43 20.78 -27.29
CA PHE A 5 50.64 20.19 -28.40
C PHE A 5 51.01 18.75 -28.85
N ASP A 6 50.19 17.76 -28.42
CA ASP A 6 49.52 16.68 -29.19
C ASP A 6 48.95 15.62 -28.20
N THR A 7 47.71 15.08 -28.19
CA THR A 7 46.85 14.35 -29.18
C THR A 7 47.48 13.06 -29.75
N LEU A 8 46.81 11.90 -29.93
CA LEU A 8 45.47 11.33 -29.61
C LEU A 8 45.57 9.78 -29.89
N ILE A 9 44.46 9.01 -29.88
CA ILE A 9 44.31 7.63 -30.45
C ILE A 9 44.99 6.49 -29.64
N ASP A 10 44.45 5.30 -29.31
CA ASP A 10 43.12 4.62 -29.34
C ASP A 10 43.20 3.35 -28.42
N SER A 11 42.23 2.49 -28.09
CA SER A 11 40.75 2.41 -28.23
C SER A 11 40.20 1.28 -27.30
N TRP A 12 38.95 0.86 -27.55
CA TRP A 12 38.27 -0.38 -27.10
C TRP A 12 37.88 -0.48 -25.61
N LEU A 13 36.64 -0.84 -25.23
CA LEU A 13 35.49 -1.29 -26.02
C LEU A 13 34.16 -0.83 -25.41
N VAL A 14 33.31 -0.19 -26.20
CA VAL A 14 31.97 0.26 -25.83
C VAL A 14 31.02 -0.93 -25.70
N ARG A 15 30.22 -1.00 -24.62
CA ARG A 15 28.98 -1.79 -24.59
C ARG A 15 27.77 -0.92 -24.28
N THR A 16 27.07 -0.58 -25.35
CA THR A 16 25.68 -0.13 -25.32
C THR A 16 24.76 -1.27 -24.91
N CYS A 17 23.87 -1.03 -23.95
CA CYS A 17 22.72 -1.89 -23.70
C CYS A 17 21.46 -1.16 -24.18
N THR A 18 21.06 -1.42 -25.42
CA THR A 18 19.78 -1.00 -25.99
C THR A 18 18.67 -1.91 -25.47
N MET A 19 17.65 -1.35 -24.81
CA MET A 19 16.38 -2.06 -24.60
C MET A 19 15.71 -2.28 -25.95
N ASN A 20 15.56 -3.54 -26.37
CA ASN A 20 14.69 -3.91 -27.46
C ASN A 20 13.45 -4.61 -26.91
N CYS A 21 12.28 -3.98 -27.06
CA CYS A 21 11.01 -4.62 -26.81
C CYS A 21 10.58 -5.33 -28.09
N ASP A 22 10.41 -6.65 -28.06
CA ASP A 22 9.50 -7.28 -29.01
C ASP A 22 8.84 -8.54 -28.45
N GLN A 23 7.57 -8.72 -28.81
CA GLN A 23 6.74 -9.84 -28.40
C GLN A 23 6.76 -10.93 -29.47
N ARG A 24 6.82 -12.20 -29.05
CA ARG A 24 5.86 -13.30 -29.37
C ARG A 24 6.50 -14.67 -29.14
N HIS A 25 5.73 -15.58 -28.54
CA HIS A 25 6.10 -17.00 -28.41
C HIS A 25 5.75 -17.74 -29.71
N PRO A 26 6.43 -18.86 -30.01
CA PRO A 26 5.74 -20.14 -29.81
C PRO A 26 6.63 -21.28 -29.27
N PHE A 27 5.96 -22.29 -28.68
CA PHE A 27 6.52 -23.57 -28.19
C PHE A 27 5.76 -24.76 -28.88
N PRO A 28 6.24 -26.01 -28.86
CA PRO A 28 6.74 -26.58 -30.12
C PRO A 28 6.22 -27.97 -30.54
N HIS A 29 6.57 -28.33 -31.78
CA HIS A 29 6.83 -29.67 -32.37
C HIS A 29 5.89 -30.88 -32.16
N GLY A 30 5.50 -31.46 -33.30
CA GLY A 30 5.11 -32.86 -33.45
C GLY A 30 5.16 -33.32 -34.93
N PHE A 31 6.21 -34.04 -35.32
CA PHE A 31 6.29 -34.87 -36.55
C PHE A 31 5.67 -36.26 -36.24
N PRO A 32 5.21 -37.09 -37.22
CA PRO A 32 5.81 -37.43 -38.54
C PRO A 32 4.78 -37.37 -39.71
N GLY A 33 5.03 -37.75 -40.97
CA GLY A 33 6.21 -38.25 -41.72
C GLY A 33 5.73 -38.93 -43.02
N ASP A 34 6.57 -38.93 -44.08
CA ASP A 34 6.31 -39.46 -45.45
C ASP A 34 5.02 -38.99 -46.19
N GLY A 35 4.96 -38.90 -47.52
CA GLY A 35 5.95 -39.24 -48.55
C GLY A 35 5.24 -39.86 -49.77
N GLY A 36 5.36 -39.24 -50.95
CA GLY A 36 4.93 -39.83 -52.23
C GLY A 36 3.51 -39.49 -52.71
N GLY A 37 3.39 -39.16 -54.00
CA GLY A 37 2.13 -38.86 -54.67
C GLY A 37 1.44 -40.08 -55.31
N SER A 38 0.20 -39.86 -55.76
CA SER A 38 -0.62 -40.78 -56.57
C SER A 38 -0.60 -40.34 -58.05
N PRO A 39 -1.28 -41.00 -59.03
CA PRO A 39 -2.02 -42.28 -58.98
C PRO A 39 -1.75 -43.24 -60.17
N GLN A 40 -2.30 -44.48 -60.16
CA GLN A 40 -3.22 -45.00 -61.20
C GLN A 40 -3.69 -46.47 -61.05
N HIS A 41 -4.98 -46.68 -61.38
CA HIS A 41 -5.63 -47.84 -62.02
C HIS A 41 -5.64 -49.28 -61.45
N SER A 42 -6.86 -49.75 -61.11
CA SER A 42 -7.62 -50.81 -61.84
C SER A 42 -8.12 -52.06 -61.05
N ALA A 43 -9.33 -52.49 -61.44
CA ALA A 43 -9.96 -53.81 -61.30
C ALA A 43 -10.60 -54.25 -59.96
N GLN A 44 -11.64 -55.10 -60.08
CA GLN A 44 -12.65 -55.45 -59.07
C GLN A 44 -12.96 -57.00 -59.12
N PRO A 45 -14.05 -57.58 -58.53
CA PRO A 45 -14.06 -58.81 -57.71
C PRO A 45 -14.58 -60.05 -58.52
N PRO A 46 -15.25 -61.14 -58.00
CA PRO A 46 -15.70 -61.53 -56.64
C PRO A 46 -15.64 -63.06 -56.28
N ASN A 47 -16.31 -63.44 -55.16
CA ASN A 47 -16.86 -64.78 -54.80
C ASN A 47 -15.90 -65.84 -54.19
N LEU A 48 -16.31 -66.83 -53.37
CA LEU A 48 -17.55 -67.64 -53.33
C LEU A 48 -18.09 -68.01 -51.91
N VAL A 49 -19.31 -68.55 -51.87
CA VAL A 49 -20.12 -69.01 -50.71
C VAL A 49 -20.16 -70.58 -50.70
N PRO A 50 -21.18 -71.30 -50.16
CA PRO A 50 -21.71 -71.49 -48.80
C PRO A 50 -21.52 -72.96 -48.28
N CYS A 51 -22.20 -73.39 -47.20
CA CYS A 51 -23.19 -74.50 -47.20
C CYS A 51 -23.65 -75.03 -45.81
N TRP A 52 -24.98 -75.07 -45.58
CA TRP A 52 -25.88 -76.09 -44.94
C TRP A 52 -25.35 -77.03 -43.81
N SER A 53 -26.11 -77.55 -42.81
CA SER A 53 -27.58 -77.58 -42.53
C SER A 53 -27.91 -78.17 -41.14
N PHE A 54 -29.00 -77.69 -40.52
CA PHE A 54 -29.98 -78.32 -39.59
C PHE A 54 -29.60 -79.23 -38.37
N SER A 55 -30.42 -79.08 -37.31
CA SER A 55 -30.34 -79.68 -35.95
C SER A 55 -30.94 -81.09 -35.83
N PRO A 56 -30.79 -81.80 -34.69
CA PRO A 56 -31.85 -81.75 -33.65
C PRO A 56 -31.42 -82.02 -32.18
N ALA A 57 -32.34 -81.71 -31.22
CA ALA A 57 -32.57 -82.35 -29.90
C ALA A 57 -31.40 -82.46 -28.86
N GLN A 58 -31.61 -82.54 -27.54
CA GLN A 58 -32.80 -82.44 -26.68
C GLN A 58 -32.39 -81.85 -25.32
N GLU A 59 -33.16 -80.88 -24.82
CA GLU A 59 -33.82 -80.92 -23.51
C GLU A 59 -33.12 -81.63 -22.31
N ARG A 60 -32.64 -80.86 -21.33
CA ARG A 60 -33.31 -80.74 -20.02
C ARG A 60 -32.76 -79.60 -19.15
N ALA A 61 -33.67 -78.98 -18.41
CA ALA A 61 -33.42 -77.77 -17.61
C ALA A 61 -32.66 -78.05 -16.30
N ARG A 62 -31.96 -77.02 -15.80
CA ARG A 62 -32.36 -76.34 -14.54
C ARG A 62 -31.61 -75.03 -14.24
N SER A 63 -32.26 -74.23 -13.38
CA SER A 63 -31.75 -73.13 -12.53
C SER A 63 -31.07 -71.89 -13.16
N ARG A 64 -31.85 -70.81 -13.24
CA ARG A 64 -31.74 -69.62 -12.36
C ARG A 64 -30.35 -68.93 -12.24
N GLY A 65 -30.11 -67.98 -13.14
CA GLY A 65 -29.27 -66.78 -12.97
C GLY A 65 -29.75 -65.76 -14.01
N LYS A 66 -30.27 -64.58 -13.69
CA LYS A 66 -29.69 -63.43 -12.95
C LYS A 66 -28.64 -62.66 -13.80
N ASP A 67 -28.79 -61.34 -13.77
CA ASP A 67 -27.93 -60.27 -14.30
C ASP A 67 -27.98 -59.91 -15.82
N ARG A 68 -28.86 -58.95 -16.11
CA ARG A 68 -28.66 -57.81 -17.03
C ARG A 68 -29.52 -56.65 -16.52
N GLY A 69 -29.01 -55.47 -16.20
CA GLY A 69 -27.62 -55.05 -16.06
C GLY A 69 -27.57 -53.58 -15.63
N PHE A 70 -26.50 -53.17 -14.96
CA PHE A 70 -26.18 -51.75 -14.76
C PHE A 70 -24.71 -51.52 -15.06
N ILE A 71 -24.37 -50.31 -15.50
CA ILE A 71 -23.08 -49.93 -16.08
C ILE A 71 -21.95 -50.28 -15.10
N GLY A 72 -21.12 -51.26 -15.49
CA GLY A 72 -20.03 -51.78 -14.67
C GLY A 72 -18.85 -50.82 -14.60
N VAL A 73 -18.97 -49.77 -13.79
CA VAL A 73 -17.80 -49.05 -13.29
C VAL A 73 -16.94 -50.06 -12.54
N SER A 74 -15.67 -50.19 -12.91
CA SER A 74 -14.74 -51.11 -12.22
C SER A 74 -14.80 -50.85 -10.71
N PRO A 75 -14.90 -51.88 -9.84
CA PRO A 75 -14.93 -51.68 -8.39
C PRO A 75 -13.75 -50.83 -7.91
N CYS A 76 -12.59 -50.93 -8.56
CA CYS A 76 -11.42 -50.12 -8.28
C CYS A 76 -11.64 -48.63 -8.64
N LEU A 77 -12.25 -48.33 -9.80
CA LEU A 77 -12.63 -46.95 -10.17
C LEU A 77 -13.68 -46.36 -9.22
N ALA A 78 -14.68 -47.16 -8.82
CA ALA A 78 -15.68 -46.74 -7.85
C ALA A 78 -15.05 -46.43 -6.47
N LEU A 79 -14.09 -47.24 -6.02
CA LEU A 79 -13.32 -47.00 -4.80
C LEU A 79 -12.44 -45.75 -4.89
N ILE A 80 -11.76 -45.53 -6.02
CA ILE A 80 -10.94 -44.32 -6.24
C ILE A 80 -11.82 -43.07 -6.20
N VAL A 81 -12.96 -43.08 -6.90
CA VAL A 81 -13.92 -41.95 -6.89
C VAL A 81 -14.47 -41.72 -5.48
N LEU A 82 -14.82 -42.77 -4.73
CA LEU A 82 -15.25 -42.66 -3.33
C LEU A 82 -14.17 -42.02 -2.44
N LEU A 83 -12.91 -42.44 -2.58
CA LEU A 83 -11.79 -41.87 -1.83
C LEU A 83 -11.57 -40.38 -2.17
N LEU A 84 -11.69 -39.99 -3.43
CA LEU A 84 -11.61 -38.60 -3.85
C LEU A 84 -12.75 -37.76 -3.24
N PHE A 85 -13.98 -38.26 -3.23
CA PHE A 85 -15.10 -37.60 -2.54
C PHE A 85 -14.84 -37.48 -1.04
N LEU A 86 -14.35 -38.53 -0.37
CA LEU A 86 -14.02 -38.47 1.05
C LEU A 86 -12.93 -37.44 1.36
N LEU A 87 -11.90 -37.29 0.51
CA LEU A 87 -10.89 -36.25 0.65
C LEU A 87 -11.47 -34.84 0.49
N VAL A 88 -12.37 -34.63 -0.49
CA VAL A 88 -13.07 -33.35 -0.67
C VAL A 88 -13.94 -33.03 0.55
N PHE A 89 -14.74 -33.98 1.03
CA PHE A 89 -15.57 -33.77 2.23
C PHE A 89 -14.74 -33.58 3.51
N ALA A 90 -13.58 -34.22 3.64
CA ALA A 90 -12.65 -33.99 4.74
C ALA A 90 -12.05 -32.58 4.72
N ALA A 91 -11.64 -32.08 3.53
CA ALA A 91 -11.15 -30.73 3.37
C ALA A 91 -12.23 -29.68 3.68
N LEU A 92 -13.42 -29.80 3.07
CA LEU A 92 -14.56 -28.92 3.33
C LEU A 92 -15.02 -28.97 4.80
N GLY A 93 -15.01 -30.14 5.42
CA GLY A 93 -15.33 -30.32 6.84
C GLY A 93 -14.29 -29.67 7.76
N PHE A 94 -13.01 -29.77 7.43
CA PHE A 94 -11.93 -29.12 8.17
C PHE A 94 -11.97 -27.59 8.06
N GLU A 95 -12.24 -27.06 6.87
CA GLU A 95 -12.45 -25.63 6.64
C GLU A 95 -13.68 -25.11 7.39
N ALA A 96 -14.82 -25.81 7.30
CA ALA A 96 -16.03 -25.47 8.04
C ALA A 96 -15.81 -25.52 9.56
N TYR A 97 -15.04 -26.50 10.06
CA TYR A 97 -14.67 -26.60 11.48
C TYR A 97 -13.75 -25.46 11.93
N GLN A 98 -12.75 -25.08 11.12
CA GLN A 98 -11.89 -23.92 11.37
C GLN A 98 -12.72 -22.62 11.44
N ILE A 99 -13.62 -22.41 10.47
CA ILE A 99 -14.51 -21.23 10.45
C ILE A 99 -15.44 -21.25 11.67
N TYR A 100 -16.04 -22.39 12.00
CA TYR A 100 -16.91 -22.54 13.17
C TYR A 100 -16.17 -22.25 14.48
N LYS A 101 -14.94 -22.78 14.64
CA LYS A 101 -14.12 -22.50 15.82
C LYS A 101 -13.82 -21.01 15.94
N MET A 102 -13.34 -20.37 14.88
CA MET A 102 -13.05 -18.93 14.88
C MET A 102 -14.30 -18.08 15.16
N GLN A 103 -15.47 -18.46 14.62
CA GLN A 103 -16.74 -17.80 14.93
C GLN A 103 -17.22 -18.04 16.37
N THR A 104 -16.86 -19.17 16.99
CA THR A 104 -17.21 -19.50 18.38
C THR A 104 -16.36 -18.67 19.34
N GLU A 105 -15.04 -18.63 19.14
CA GLU A 105 -14.10 -17.77 19.87
C GLU A 105 -14.54 -16.30 19.79
N LEU A 106 -14.88 -15.80 18.59
CA LEU A 106 -15.43 -14.46 18.39
C LEU A 106 -16.79 -14.24 19.09
N ARG A 107 -17.60 -15.28 19.28
CA ARG A 107 -18.93 -15.19 19.93
C ARG A 107 -18.82 -15.17 21.45
N GLU A 108 -17.92 -15.97 22.02
CA GLU A 108 -17.62 -15.94 23.45
C GLU A 108 -17.00 -14.59 23.84
N MET A 109 -16.03 -14.10 23.06
CA MET A 109 -15.47 -12.74 23.22
C MET A 109 -16.53 -11.64 23.07
N ARG A 110 -17.56 -11.83 22.22
CA ARG A 110 -18.65 -10.86 22.00
C ARG A 110 -19.75 -10.90 23.08
N GLN A 111 -19.86 -11.98 23.86
CA GLN A 111 -20.80 -12.05 24.99
C GLN A 111 -20.20 -11.48 26.29
N GLY A 112 -18.88 -11.32 26.36
CA GLY A 112 -18.21 -10.53 27.38
C GLY A 112 -18.29 -9.01 27.14
N LYS A 113 -19.38 -8.37 27.59
CA LYS A 113 -19.63 -6.90 27.57
C LYS A 113 -19.78 -6.26 26.17
N PRO A 114 -20.91 -5.59 25.86
CA PRO A 114 -21.03 -4.78 24.65
C PRO A 114 -20.43 -3.38 24.88
N VAL A 115 -19.10 -3.25 24.72
CA VAL A 115 -18.43 -1.95 24.73
C VAL A 115 -17.50 -1.86 23.52
N THR A 116 -17.77 -0.86 22.68
CA THR A 116 -16.96 -0.45 21.53
C THR A 116 -15.56 0.01 21.98
N GLU A 117 -14.57 -0.07 21.09
CA GLU A 117 -13.15 0.27 21.30
C GLU A 117 -12.32 -0.84 22.00
N PHE A 118 -11.13 -1.27 21.53
CA PHE A 118 -10.38 -1.08 20.28
C PHE A 118 -9.05 -1.89 20.39
N HIS A 119 -8.11 -1.71 19.44
CA HIS A 119 -6.64 -1.81 19.64
C HIS A 119 -6.02 -3.24 19.79
N THR A 120 -4.75 -3.51 19.45
CA THR A 120 -3.72 -2.76 18.67
C THR A 120 -2.64 -3.75 18.20
N ALA A 121 -1.97 -3.43 17.09
CA ALA A 121 -0.61 -3.90 16.87
C ALA A 121 0.35 -3.15 17.82
N ALA A 122 0.45 -3.62 19.07
CA ALA A 122 1.36 -3.05 20.05
C ALA A 122 2.73 -3.71 19.92
N SER A 123 3.73 -2.97 19.42
CA SER A 123 5.12 -3.30 19.69
C SER A 123 5.97 -2.04 19.80
N GLN A 124 6.76 -2.02 20.87
CA GLN A 124 7.83 -1.08 21.22
C GLN A 124 7.43 0.24 21.89
N ILE A 125 8.16 0.53 22.97
CA ILE A 125 8.14 1.69 23.88
C ILE A 125 7.08 1.66 25.00
N GLY A 126 7.54 1.23 26.18
CA GLY A 126 7.18 1.81 27.48
C GLY A 126 5.74 1.63 27.99
N LEU A 127 5.51 0.56 28.76
CA LEU A 127 4.25 0.34 29.48
C LEU A 127 4.09 1.34 30.65
N TYR A 128 3.29 2.38 30.44
CA TYR A 128 2.52 3.03 31.49
C TYR A 128 1.11 3.24 30.96
N GLU A 129 0.17 2.40 31.40
CA GLU A 129 -1.26 2.62 31.17
C GLU A 129 -1.77 3.56 32.27
N PRO A 130 -2.18 4.81 31.96
CA PRO A 130 -3.01 5.57 32.87
C PRO A 130 -4.40 4.97 32.82
N GLU A 131 -4.96 4.61 33.97
CA GLU A 131 -6.32 4.08 34.10
C GLU A 131 -7.32 5.01 33.41
N LEU A 132 -7.93 4.51 32.33
CA LEU A 132 -8.62 5.36 31.38
C LEU A 132 -10.05 5.66 31.86
N GLN A 133 -10.17 6.61 32.79
CA GLN A 133 -11.46 7.23 33.12
C GLN A 133 -12.01 7.92 31.86
N GLY A 134 -13.05 7.32 31.28
CA GLY A 134 -13.65 7.68 29.99
C GLY A 134 -14.43 9.00 29.96
N ASN A 135 -13.99 10.03 30.69
CA ASN A 135 -14.61 11.36 30.72
C ASN A 135 -13.60 12.51 30.47
N ASP A 136 -12.30 12.21 30.34
CA ASP A 136 -11.23 13.24 30.23
C ASP A 136 -10.50 13.24 28.87
N LYS A 137 -10.82 12.27 27.98
CA LYS A 137 -10.20 12.13 26.64
C LYS A 137 -10.37 13.38 25.76
N ASP A 138 -11.52 14.05 25.83
CA ASP A 138 -11.88 15.17 24.94
C ASP A 138 -11.29 16.53 25.40
N ASN A 139 -10.69 16.55 26.60
CA ASN A 139 -10.14 17.77 27.21
C ASN A 139 -8.60 17.82 27.18
N ARG A 140 -7.92 16.83 26.56
CA ARG A 140 -6.45 16.87 26.40
C ARG A 140 -6.05 18.02 25.47
N PRO A 141 -5.14 18.93 25.86
CA PRO A 141 -4.74 20.05 25.01
C PRO A 141 -4.05 19.54 23.74
N ALA A 142 -4.72 19.69 22.59
CA ALA A 142 -4.24 19.21 21.30
C ALA A 142 -4.77 20.08 20.14
N ALA A 143 -4.02 20.12 19.04
CA ALA A 143 -4.46 20.68 17.78
C ALA A 143 -3.72 20.07 16.59
N HIS A 144 -4.43 19.98 15.47
CA HIS A 144 -3.90 19.67 14.15
C HIS A 144 -4.54 20.66 13.16
N VAL A 145 -3.73 21.42 12.43
CA VAL A 145 -4.20 22.40 11.45
C VAL A 145 -3.51 22.14 10.11
N ILE A 146 -4.27 22.23 9.03
CA ILE A 146 -3.85 21.82 7.68
C ILE A 146 -3.61 23.04 6.78
N GLY A 147 -2.82 22.88 5.72
CA GLY A 147 -2.46 23.99 4.82
C GLY A 147 -3.70 24.71 4.27
N ARG A 148 -3.73 26.04 4.40
CA ARG A 148 -4.82 26.87 3.84
C ARG A 148 -4.43 27.40 2.47
N ILE A 149 -5.27 27.18 1.46
CA ILE A 149 -5.10 27.77 0.13
C ILE A 149 -5.50 29.25 0.20
N GLU A 150 -4.53 30.12 0.47
CA GLU A 150 -4.72 31.57 0.47
C GLU A 150 -4.19 32.22 -0.80
N LYS A 151 -4.87 33.28 -1.26
CA LYS A 151 -4.43 34.11 -2.39
C LYS A 151 -3.41 35.17 -1.99
N GLU A 152 -3.32 35.48 -0.70
CA GLU A 152 -2.42 36.49 -0.13
C GLU A 152 -1.25 35.84 0.59
N VAL A 153 -0.04 36.38 0.39
CA VAL A 153 1.20 35.79 0.92
C VAL A 153 1.60 36.47 2.23
N PHE A 154 1.27 35.85 3.36
CA PHE A 154 1.69 36.32 4.68
C PHE A 154 3.17 36.01 4.94
N ARG A 155 4.05 36.97 4.60
CA ARG A 155 5.52 36.84 4.66
C ARG A 155 6.16 36.57 6.04
N LYS A 156 5.39 36.40 7.12
CA LYS A 156 5.91 36.29 8.50
C LYS A 156 5.48 35.01 9.24
N THR A 157 4.33 34.44 8.89
CA THR A 157 3.74 33.25 9.53
C THR A 157 2.84 32.54 8.52
N LEU A 158 2.85 31.21 8.52
CA LEU A 158 1.91 30.43 7.73
C LEU A 158 0.49 30.51 8.30
N ARG A 159 -0.50 30.41 7.41
CA ARG A 159 -1.92 30.34 7.74
C ARG A 159 -2.44 28.94 7.50
N TRP A 160 -3.45 28.56 8.28
CA TRP A 160 -3.89 27.19 8.41
C TRP A 160 -5.42 27.14 8.44
N GLU A 161 -5.96 26.05 7.91
CA GLU A 161 -7.34 25.64 8.13
C GLU A 161 -7.39 24.83 9.43
N ALA A 162 -8.34 25.18 10.30
CA ALA A 162 -8.38 24.75 11.69
C ALA A 162 -9.71 24.11 12.12
N LYS A 163 -10.69 24.02 11.20
CA LYS A 163 -12.05 23.51 11.46
C LYS A 163 -12.58 22.56 10.38
N VAL A 164 -11.97 22.53 9.19
CA VAL A 164 -12.46 21.75 8.05
C VAL A 164 -11.54 20.55 7.77
N GLY A 165 -12.14 19.43 7.36
CA GLY A 165 -11.42 18.19 7.05
C GLY A 165 -10.92 17.50 8.32
N GLN A 166 -9.63 17.18 8.36
CA GLN A 166 -8.98 16.55 9.53
C GLN A 166 -8.42 17.59 10.53
N ALA A 167 -8.70 18.88 10.33
CA ALA A 167 -8.22 19.93 11.21
C ALA A 167 -9.10 20.09 12.45
N PHE A 168 -8.48 20.18 13.63
CA PHE A 168 -9.14 20.36 14.92
C PHE A 168 -8.26 21.10 15.93
N PHE A 169 -8.89 21.62 16.99
CA PHE A 169 -8.22 22.02 18.23
C PHE A 169 -9.14 21.75 19.42
N SER A 170 -8.58 21.29 20.54
CA SER A 170 -9.30 20.84 21.72
C SER A 170 -8.48 21.07 23.00
N GLY A 171 -9.09 20.81 24.16
CA GLY A 171 -8.43 20.90 25.47
C GLY A 171 -7.77 22.25 25.77
N GLY A 172 -8.37 23.36 25.30
CA GLY A 172 -7.84 24.70 25.56
C GLY A 172 -6.64 25.13 24.71
N VAL A 173 -6.22 24.35 23.70
CA VAL A 173 -5.47 24.92 22.58
C VAL A 173 -6.43 25.75 21.72
N ALA A 174 -6.01 26.96 21.32
CA ALA A 174 -6.81 27.87 20.51
C ALA A 174 -6.05 28.32 19.26
N TYR A 175 -6.70 28.24 18.09
CA TYR A 175 -6.16 28.80 16.86
C TYR A 175 -6.42 30.31 16.78
N ARG A 176 -5.36 31.09 16.46
CA ARG A 176 -5.41 32.54 16.27
C ARG A 176 -5.45 32.86 14.78
N ILE A 177 -6.65 33.16 14.28
CA ILE A 177 -6.89 33.45 12.86
C ILE A 177 -6.13 34.72 12.42
N GLU A 178 -5.91 35.66 13.33
CA GLU A 178 -5.26 36.95 13.07
C GLU A 178 -3.76 36.83 12.74
N ASP A 179 -3.03 35.89 13.34
CA ASP A 179 -1.58 35.72 13.14
C ASP A 179 -1.13 34.29 12.73
N GLY A 180 -2.04 33.32 12.71
CA GLY A 180 -1.81 31.93 12.30
C GLY A 180 -1.24 31.03 13.40
N GLY A 181 -1.19 31.50 14.65
CA GLY A 181 -0.59 30.77 15.77
C GLY A 181 -1.52 29.76 16.44
N LEU A 182 -0.93 28.70 16.99
CA LEU A 182 -1.57 27.85 17.99
C LEU A 182 -1.20 28.36 19.39
N GLN A 183 -2.18 28.82 20.16
CA GLN A 183 -1.98 29.29 21.52
C GLN A 183 -2.36 28.19 22.53
N VAL A 184 -1.49 27.92 23.49
CA VAL A 184 -1.80 27.01 24.61
C VAL A 184 -2.38 27.78 25.81
N ASN A 185 -3.38 27.20 26.49
CA ASN A 185 -3.94 27.73 27.76
C ASN A 185 -3.17 27.27 29.01
N GLU A 186 -2.26 26.30 28.88
CA GLU A 186 -1.61 25.60 30.00
C GLU A 186 -0.12 25.40 29.76
N SER A 187 0.67 25.57 30.82
CA SER A 187 2.08 25.18 30.83
C SER A 187 2.22 23.67 30.84
N GLY A 188 3.19 23.12 30.12
CA GLY A 188 3.40 21.67 30.04
C GLY A 188 4.51 21.27 29.08
N LEU A 189 4.77 19.98 28.99
CA LEU A 189 5.55 19.39 27.90
C LEU A 189 4.58 19.11 26.74
N TYR A 190 4.92 19.56 25.53
CA TYR A 190 4.12 19.36 24.34
C TYR A 190 4.96 18.70 23.25
N HIS A 191 4.43 17.68 22.59
CA HIS A 191 4.98 17.30 21.29
C HIS A 191 4.47 18.30 20.26
N ILE A 192 5.38 18.97 19.56
CA ILE A 192 5.09 19.96 18.52
C ILE A 192 5.62 19.40 17.22
N TYR A 193 4.83 19.43 16.16
CA TYR A 193 5.20 18.89 14.85
C TYR A 193 4.71 19.77 13.69
N SER A 194 5.44 19.76 12.58
CA SER A 194 5.12 20.51 11.37
C SER A 194 5.67 19.79 10.13
N ARG A 195 4.89 19.74 9.06
CA ARG A 195 5.31 19.32 7.71
C ARG A 195 5.05 20.46 6.75
N VAL A 196 6.03 20.74 5.89
CA VAL A 196 5.86 21.62 4.72
C VAL A 196 6.43 20.98 3.47
N GLU A 197 5.80 21.26 2.33
CA GLU A 197 6.19 20.81 1.01
C GLU A 197 6.28 22.03 0.08
N LEU A 198 7.41 22.17 -0.61
CA LEU A 198 7.67 23.28 -1.53
C LEU A 198 7.92 22.76 -2.95
N ILE A 199 7.23 23.36 -3.92
CA ILE A 199 7.33 23.10 -5.36
C ILE A 199 8.14 24.25 -6.00
N PHE A 200 9.40 23.99 -6.28
CA PHE A 200 10.28 24.92 -6.97
C PHE A 200 10.09 24.79 -8.48
N LYS A 201 9.47 25.77 -9.13
CA LYS A 201 9.21 25.76 -10.60
C LYS A 201 10.49 25.68 -11.44
N LYS A 202 11.59 26.25 -10.94
CA LYS A 202 12.94 26.18 -11.49
C LYS A 202 13.89 25.82 -10.36
N CYS A 203 14.29 24.56 -10.29
CA CYS A 203 15.26 24.08 -9.31
C CYS A 203 16.70 24.42 -9.76
N SER A 204 17.55 24.89 -8.85
CA SER A 204 18.99 25.11 -9.08
C SER A 204 19.81 24.46 -7.96
N PRO A 205 21.09 24.07 -8.17
CA PRO A 205 21.94 23.57 -7.09
C PRO A 205 22.10 24.54 -5.90
N THR A 206 21.84 25.83 -6.12
CA THR A 206 21.81 26.90 -5.11
C THR A 206 20.44 27.11 -4.45
N SER A 207 19.41 26.36 -4.85
CA SER A 207 18.07 26.44 -4.25
C SER A 207 18.09 25.84 -2.85
N TRP A 208 17.46 26.57 -1.93
CA TRP A 208 17.34 26.19 -0.53
C TRP A 208 16.00 26.66 0.04
N PHE A 209 15.62 26.13 1.20
CA PHE A 209 14.65 26.77 2.07
C PHE A 209 14.94 26.47 3.53
N VAL A 210 14.53 27.39 4.40
CA VAL A 210 14.42 27.15 5.84
C VAL A 210 12.96 26.90 6.17
N HIS A 211 12.70 25.88 6.98
CA HIS A 211 11.44 25.64 7.68
C HIS A 211 11.73 25.78 9.17
N SER A 212 10.97 26.61 9.87
CA SER A 212 11.15 26.82 11.32
C SER A 212 9.83 26.89 12.08
N VAL A 213 9.88 26.39 13.31
CA VAL A 213 8.83 26.50 14.32
C VAL A 213 9.36 27.37 15.44
N PHE A 214 8.60 28.38 15.85
CA PHE A 214 9.01 29.34 16.88
C PHE A 214 7.85 29.74 17.78
N VAL A 215 8.16 30.26 18.96
CA VAL A 215 7.17 30.71 19.94
C VAL A 215 7.27 32.22 20.17
N ARG A 216 6.12 32.88 20.35
CA ARG A 216 6.02 34.22 20.93
C ARG A 216 5.39 34.11 22.32
N ARG A 217 6.02 34.76 23.29
CA ARG A 217 5.60 34.79 24.70
C ARG A 217 5.24 36.22 25.09
N THR A 218 4.12 36.39 25.78
CA THR A 218 3.70 37.71 26.29
C THR A 218 4.80 38.32 27.16
N GLY A 219 5.22 39.55 26.88
CA GLY A 219 6.29 40.26 27.59
C GLY A 219 7.70 40.08 26.99
N LEU A 220 7.90 39.18 26.02
CA LEU A 220 9.15 39.11 25.24
C LEU A 220 8.95 39.80 23.88
N SER A 221 9.90 40.67 23.51
CA SER A 221 9.88 41.39 22.23
C SER A 221 10.36 40.53 21.05
N SER A 222 11.28 39.59 21.29
CA SER A 222 11.80 38.66 20.28
C SER A 222 11.06 37.31 20.31
N PRO A 223 10.78 36.70 19.14
CA PRO A 223 10.37 35.30 19.07
C PRO A 223 11.55 34.38 19.41
N LEU A 224 11.24 33.21 19.99
CA LEU A 224 12.22 32.16 20.29
C LEU A 224 12.03 31.00 19.30
N THR A 225 13.05 30.69 18.51
CA THR A 225 13.05 29.50 17.64
C THR A 225 13.06 28.23 18.50
N LEU A 226 12.14 27.32 18.20
CA LEU A 226 11.97 26.03 18.86
C LEU A 226 12.62 24.90 18.06
N MET A 227 12.43 24.93 16.74
CA MET A 227 12.97 23.94 15.79
C MET A 227 13.25 24.64 14.46
N GLU A 228 14.31 24.23 13.77
CA GLU A 228 14.64 24.74 12.44
C GLU A 228 15.29 23.65 11.59
N ALA A 229 14.93 23.60 10.31
CA ALA A 229 15.57 22.76 9.30
C ALA A 229 15.96 23.62 8.09
N HIS A 230 17.25 23.63 7.76
CA HIS A 230 17.77 24.16 6.51
C HIS A 230 17.87 23.03 5.47
N ARG A 231 17.18 23.17 4.34
CA ARG A 231 17.16 22.21 3.24
C ARG A 231 17.81 22.85 2.02
N ALA A 232 18.84 22.22 1.46
CA ALA A 232 19.55 22.67 0.26
C ALA A 232 20.13 21.46 -0.49
N GLY A 233 20.65 21.67 -1.70
CA GLY A 233 21.30 20.60 -2.48
C GLY A 233 20.36 19.51 -3.00
N PHE A 234 19.05 19.73 -2.97
CA PHE A 234 18.04 18.79 -3.44
C PHE A 234 17.82 18.83 -4.96
N CYS A 235 18.32 19.85 -5.67
CA CYS A 235 18.23 19.94 -7.12
C CYS A 235 19.41 19.26 -7.82
N ALA A 236 19.13 18.48 -8.87
CA ALA A 236 20.17 17.96 -9.76
C ALA A 236 20.85 19.07 -10.57
N ARG A 237 22.09 18.83 -11.02
CA ARG A 237 23.02 19.85 -11.54
C ARG A 237 22.68 20.42 -12.93
N GLN A 238 21.65 19.92 -13.61
CA GLN A 238 21.45 20.15 -15.06
C GLN A 238 20.02 20.48 -15.53
N LEU A 239 19.03 20.57 -14.63
CA LEU A 239 17.63 20.76 -15.03
C LEU A 239 16.95 21.85 -14.18
N GLU A 240 16.57 22.97 -14.81
CA GLU A 240 15.63 23.95 -14.25
C GLU A 240 14.17 23.41 -14.24
N ASN A 241 14.00 22.10 -14.06
CA ASN A 241 12.69 21.49 -14.02
C ASN A 241 11.98 21.79 -12.68
N PRO A 242 10.65 21.65 -12.65
CA PRO A 242 9.90 21.59 -11.41
C PRO A 242 10.45 20.51 -10.48
N TRP A 243 10.61 20.84 -9.20
CA TRP A 243 11.08 19.92 -8.18
C TRP A 243 10.31 20.13 -6.88
N THR A 244 9.89 19.03 -6.26
CA THR A 244 9.19 19.04 -4.97
C THR A 244 10.16 18.64 -3.86
N SER A 245 10.20 19.42 -2.79
CA SER A 245 11.08 19.17 -1.64
C SER A 245 10.33 19.41 -0.34
N GLU A 246 10.41 18.45 0.58
CA GLU A 246 9.69 18.48 1.85
C GLU A 246 10.63 18.67 3.07
N SER A 247 10.03 19.12 4.17
CA SER A 247 10.64 19.17 5.49
C SER A 247 9.63 18.80 6.57
N TYR A 248 10.03 17.91 7.48
CA TYR A 248 9.31 17.60 8.71
C TYR A 248 10.13 18.08 9.91
N LEU A 249 9.47 18.65 10.91
CA LEU A 249 10.01 19.01 12.21
C LEU A 249 9.12 18.39 13.29
N GLY A 250 9.72 17.84 14.35
CA GLY A 250 9.00 17.24 15.46
C GLY A 250 9.87 17.15 16.71
N SER A 251 9.39 17.64 17.85
CA SER A 251 10.11 17.58 19.13
C SER A 251 9.18 17.73 20.34
N ALA A 252 9.59 17.15 21.48
CA ALA A 252 8.95 17.36 22.77
C ALA A 252 9.57 18.59 23.47
N LEU A 253 8.81 19.68 23.60
CA LEU A 253 9.29 20.97 24.09
C LEU A 253 8.35 21.55 25.16
N ARG A 254 8.91 22.30 26.10
CA ARG A 254 8.17 22.86 27.23
C ARG A 254 7.58 24.22 26.88
N LEU A 255 6.26 24.31 26.80
CA LEU A 255 5.53 25.55 26.59
C LEU A 255 5.02 26.11 27.92
N GLN A 256 4.87 27.43 27.97
CA GLN A 256 4.24 28.17 29.06
C GLN A 256 2.80 28.55 28.68
N LYS A 257 1.95 28.69 29.70
CA LYS A 257 0.60 29.22 29.54
C LYS A 257 0.59 30.53 28.72
N TYR A 258 -0.25 30.57 27.70
CA TYR A 258 -0.39 31.64 26.70
C TYR A 258 0.76 31.80 25.69
N ASP A 259 1.73 30.89 25.64
CA ASP A 259 2.65 30.80 24.50
C ASP A 259 1.88 30.60 23.20
N ARG A 260 2.26 31.33 22.15
CA ARG A 260 1.76 31.15 20.78
C ARG A 260 2.86 30.55 19.91
N VAL A 261 2.61 29.37 19.38
CA VAL A 261 3.53 28.64 18.50
C VAL A 261 3.15 28.90 17.05
N PHE A 262 4.15 29.15 16.22
CA PHE A 262 4.05 29.53 14.82
C PHE A 262 4.99 28.70 13.96
N VAL A 263 4.67 28.64 12.66
CA VAL A 263 5.53 28.07 11.62
C VAL A 263 5.85 29.15 10.59
N ASN A 264 7.07 29.16 10.08
CA ASN A 264 7.52 30.00 8.98
C ASN A 264 8.36 29.19 7.99
N VAL A 265 8.37 29.61 6.73
CA VAL A 265 9.27 29.09 5.69
C VAL A 265 9.88 30.25 4.91
N SER A 266 11.12 30.13 4.43
CA SER A 266 11.79 31.24 3.73
C SER A 266 11.17 31.57 2.36
N HIS A 267 10.53 30.60 1.71
CA HIS A 267 9.91 30.73 0.38
C HIS A 267 8.42 30.34 0.38
N PRO A 268 7.53 31.08 1.06
CA PRO A 268 6.11 30.70 1.20
C PRO A 268 5.37 30.68 -0.14
N VAL A 269 5.84 31.43 -1.14
CA VAL A 269 5.33 31.43 -2.52
C VAL A 269 5.54 30.12 -3.29
N HIS A 270 6.36 29.21 -2.76
CA HIS A 270 6.60 27.88 -3.34
C HIS A 270 5.83 26.77 -2.61
N LEU A 271 5.06 27.07 -1.55
CA LEU A 271 4.32 26.03 -0.84
C LEU A 271 3.38 25.27 -1.79
N SER A 272 3.30 23.96 -1.61
CA SER A 272 2.33 23.11 -2.27
C SER A 272 0.92 23.51 -1.83
N HIS A 273 -0.03 23.58 -2.77
CA HIS A 273 -1.44 23.87 -2.47
C HIS A 273 -2.26 22.59 -2.26
N GLU A 274 -1.61 21.42 -2.26
CA GLU A 274 -2.24 20.12 -2.03
C GLU A 274 -2.71 19.97 -0.57
N HIS A 275 -3.88 19.39 -0.38
CA HIS A 275 -4.65 19.46 0.88
C HIS A 275 -3.94 18.86 2.10
N TYR A 276 -3.05 17.89 1.89
CA TYR A 276 -2.34 17.15 2.94
C TYR A 276 -0.82 17.36 2.93
N ALA A 277 -0.31 18.18 2.01
CA ALA A 277 1.13 18.39 1.84
C ALA A 277 1.75 19.21 2.98
N ASN A 278 0.97 20.11 3.59
CA ASN A 278 1.39 20.96 4.70
C ASN A 278 0.44 20.79 5.89
N PHE A 279 1.00 20.62 7.09
CA PHE A 279 0.24 20.60 8.34
C PHE A 279 1.12 21.01 9.53
N PHE A 280 0.48 21.50 10.58
CA PHE A 280 1.11 21.92 11.83
C PHE A 280 0.24 21.45 13.00
N GLY A 281 0.85 21.00 14.09
CA GLY A 281 0.09 20.61 15.26
C GLY A 281 0.93 20.50 16.52
N LEU A 282 0.22 20.32 17.62
CA LEU A 282 0.82 20.05 18.92
C LEU A 282 -0.15 19.27 19.80
N TYR A 283 0.37 18.51 20.76
CA TYR A 283 -0.41 17.93 21.84
C TYR A 283 0.42 17.90 23.13
N LYS A 284 -0.25 18.11 24.27
CA LYS A 284 0.37 18.00 25.60
C LYS A 284 0.69 16.53 25.88
N ILE A 285 1.94 16.23 26.23
CA ILE A 285 2.39 14.89 26.63
C ILE A 285 1.86 14.59 28.03
#